data_AF-A0A1L9V366-F1
#
_entry.id   AF-A0A1L9V366-F1
#
_cell.length_a   1.000
_cell.length_b   1.000
_cell.length_c   1.000
_cell.angle_alpha   90.00
_cell.angle_beta   90.00
_cell.angle_gamma   90.00
#
_symmetry.space_group_name_H-M   'P 1'
#
loop_
_entity.id
_entity.type
_entity.pdbx_description
1 polymer ?
#
loop_
_entity_poly.entity_id
_entity_poly.type
_entity_poly.pdbx_seq_one_letter_code
_entity_poly.pdbx_strand_id
1 'polypeptide(L)'
;MDVSSTVATWLSLAVTVVGLGSIVTQFGTIIDQTDPFHTLRDVQHLGRWRFWQPHVPWYRVVKPPLVGPVISANLPCGLCGRKTVHVSRRPLTQPTGKAAWSILLNVIHPFSTAPEEPSQTGSLVSSAKIPVKAEYVVTISGEPPVQLPTWDSLPRGPLTKHKLTACTVISRPTLMALFTVTNARPVFRHSGASGHRAAYASYCGQWYVEWPIGDAAHVHFAAHDSHTLNKDVYPPTFEVRVDRCLRMLAGVIESPASSSPFKCAFPGRKASGKWILEHIVRGFGGAHGSRHLYNMIGGNVNEVDLLLMKPVTEDNIDYGILSELESTTSSTTLSLPSTESNPRHQTTTTHSVTLHIPPHEATILNTCLDYLPWTSLSWSIHRGLRDILLAFARPRMNHYRAQLAHTLRTTVSTRADQLIARGWDAQFVHNGSMADLAAGAVLAGSGNSGDAVRIVTDIAKVRCESDGLAVVSFDETMFWRVSPSSQLVKEQQEEVEQRGEGGGGGGGGEELSSMAVVALVKFFVLEWSVELDYQMYHDLPLELYLG
;
A
#
# COMPACT_ATOMS: atom_id res chain seq x y z
N MET A 1 -72.09 19.12 -36.91
CA MET A 1 -70.96 18.59 -36.11
C MET A 1 -70.32 19.76 -35.42
N ASP A 2 -70.47 19.85 -34.10
CA ASP A 2 -70.10 21.02 -33.30
C ASP A 2 -68.59 21.12 -33.09
N VAL A 3 -67.96 22.01 -33.86
CA VAL A 3 -66.56 22.40 -33.66
C VAL A 3 -66.35 22.93 -32.21
N SER A 4 -67.38 23.55 -31.63
CA SER A 4 -67.37 24.06 -30.25
C SER A 4 -67.23 22.96 -29.19
N SER A 5 -67.91 21.81 -29.33
CA SER A 5 -67.84 20.72 -28.35
C SER A 5 -66.49 20.00 -28.41
N THR A 6 -65.91 19.90 -29.60
CA THR A 6 -64.57 19.32 -29.80
C THR A 6 -63.49 20.23 -29.21
N VAL A 7 -63.58 21.55 -29.45
CA VAL A 7 -62.68 22.55 -28.86
C VAL A 7 -62.80 22.59 -27.33
N ALA A 8 -64.01 22.53 -26.78
CA ALA A 8 -64.23 22.47 -25.33
C ALA A 8 -63.62 21.21 -24.69
N THR A 9 -63.72 20.07 -25.37
CA THR A 9 -63.13 18.79 -24.90
C THR A 9 -61.60 18.86 -24.90
N TRP A 10 -61.00 19.41 -25.96
CA TRP A 10 -59.54 19.61 -26.03
C TRP A 10 -59.03 20.63 -24.99
N LEU A 11 -59.77 21.71 -24.76
CA LEU A 11 -59.44 22.69 -23.72
C LEU A 11 -59.54 22.08 -22.32
N SER A 12 -60.59 21.30 -22.05
CA SER A 12 -60.74 20.59 -20.77
C SER A 12 -59.60 19.59 -20.55
N LEU A 13 -59.25 18.80 -21.57
CA LEU A 13 -58.11 17.88 -21.52
C LEU A 13 -56.80 18.64 -21.26
N ALA A 14 -56.55 19.73 -21.97
CA ALA A 14 -55.35 20.55 -21.81
C ALA A 14 -55.25 21.13 -20.40
N VAL A 15 -56.35 21.65 -19.85
CA VAL A 15 -56.43 22.17 -18.47
C VAL A 15 -56.17 21.06 -17.45
N THR A 16 -56.71 19.86 -17.66
CA THR A 16 -56.45 18.71 -16.77
C THR A 16 -55.00 18.25 -16.84
N VAL A 17 -54.40 18.17 -18.03
CA VAL A 17 -52.99 17.80 -18.22
C VAL A 17 -52.06 18.83 -17.58
N VAL A 18 -52.32 20.12 -17.78
CA VAL A 18 -51.55 21.21 -17.15
C VAL A 18 -51.74 21.20 -15.64
N GLY A 19 -52.96 21.00 -15.14
CA GLY A 19 -53.26 20.91 -13.71
C GLY A 19 -52.57 19.72 -13.04
N LEU A 20 -52.65 18.53 -13.62
CA LEU A 20 -51.93 17.34 -13.15
C LEU A 20 -50.41 17.54 -13.22
N GLY A 21 -49.89 18.16 -14.29
CA GLY A 21 -48.47 18.51 -14.41
C GLY A 21 -47.99 19.48 -13.33
N SER A 22 -48.81 20.49 -12.99
CA SER A 22 -48.53 21.43 -11.91
C SER A 22 -48.55 20.76 -10.54
N ILE A 23 -49.47 19.82 -10.31
CA ILE A 23 -49.53 19.04 -9.06
C ILE A 23 -48.29 18.14 -8.94
N VAL A 24 -47.93 17.41 -10.00
CA VAL A 24 -46.75 16.54 -10.02
C VAL A 24 -45.46 17.34 -9.77
N THR A 25 -45.32 18.53 -10.35
CA THR A 25 -44.15 19.40 -10.12
C THR A 25 -44.11 19.98 -8.70
N GLN A 26 -45.24 20.43 -8.15
CA GLN A 26 -45.32 20.90 -6.76
C GLN A 26 -45.02 19.78 -5.76
N PHE A 27 -45.58 18.58 -5.96
CA PHE A 27 -45.28 17.42 -5.12
C PHE A 27 -43.81 17.01 -5.25
N GLY A 28 -43.23 17.03 -6.45
CA GLY A 28 -41.80 16.80 -6.65
C GLY A 28 -40.94 17.78 -5.84
N THR A 29 -41.32 19.06 -5.82
CA THR A 29 -40.62 20.11 -5.07
C THR A 29 -40.71 19.90 -3.54
N ILE A 30 -41.88 19.52 -3.03
CA ILE A 30 -42.07 19.21 -1.61
C ILE A 30 -41.25 17.97 -1.22
N ILE A 31 -41.28 16.92 -2.04
CA ILE A 31 -40.49 15.70 -1.83
C ILE A 31 -38.99 16.04 -1.80
N ASP A 32 -38.52 16.92 -2.69
CA ASP A 32 -37.15 17.39 -2.72
C ASP A 32 -36.75 18.17 -1.46
N GLN A 33 -37.63 19.02 -0.93
CA GLN A 33 -37.38 19.75 0.33
C GLN A 33 -37.28 18.83 1.55
N THR A 34 -38.00 17.71 1.54
CA THR A 34 -37.98 16.74 2.65
C THR A 34 -36.82 15.74 2.57
N ASP A 35 -36.08 15.70 1.45
CA ASP A 35 -35.00 14.75 1.25
C ASP A 35 -33.69 15.24 1.89
N PRO A 36 -33.21 14.59 2.97
CA PRO A 36 -31.97 15.01 3.62
C PRO A 36 -30.76 14.92 2.69
N PHE A 37 -30.81 14.10 1.64
CA PHE A 37 -29.73 13.92 0.68
C PHE A 37 -29.91 14.72 -0.61
N HIS A 38 -30.88 15.63 -0.72
CA HIS A 38 -31.25 16.28 -1.99
C HIS A 38 -30.04 16.81 -2.76
N THR A 39 -29.17 17.58 -2.10
CA THR A 39 -27.95 18.16 -2.69
C THR A 39 -26.81 17.18 -2.93
N LEU A 40 -26.95 15.93 -2.47
CA LEU A 40 -25.94 14.87 -2.52
C LEU A 40 -26.31 13.74 -3.50
N ARG A 41 -27.48 13.84 -4.16
CA ARG A 41 -27.98 12.83 -5.10
C ARG A 41 -27.48 13.00 -6.52
N ASP A 42 -26.59 13.95 -6.80
CA ASP A 42 -26.18 14.26 -8.16
C ASP A 42 -24.91 13.51 -8.57
N VAL A 43 -24.57 13.63 -9.85
CA VAL A 43 -23.34 13.05 -10.42
C VAL A 43 -22.10 13.76 -9.87
N GLN A 44 -22.20 15.03 -9.47
CA GLN A 44 -21.06 15.76 -8.91
C GLN A 44 -20.62 15.20 -7.55
N HIS A 45 -21.56 14.73 -6.73
CA HIS A 45 -21.26 14.19 -5.41
C HIS A 45 -20.96 12.70 -5.44
N LEU A 46 -21.79 11.90 -6.13
CA LEU A 46 -21.67 10.44 -6.16
C LEU A 46 -20.82 9.91 -7.31
N GLY A 47 -20.50 10.74 -8.30
CA GLY A 47 -19.82 10.28 -9.51
C GLY A 47 -20.65 9.24 -10.24
N ARG A 48 -19.97 8.20 -10.74
CA ARG A 48 -20.62 7.02 -11.37
C ARG A 48 -21.61 6.32 -10.43
N TRP A 49 -21.44 6.44 -9.11
CA TRP A 49 -22.36 5.84 -8.14
C TRP A 49 -23.77 6.40 -8.14
N ARG A 50 -23.98 7.50 -8.88
CA ARG A 50 -25.31 7.99 -9.18
C ARG A 50 -26.18 6.98 -9.94
N PHE A 51 -25.58 6.16 -10.80
CA PHE A 51 -26.32 5.20 -11.63
C PHE A 51 -26.79 3.97 -10.85
N TRP A 52 -26.25 3.75 -9.64
CA TRP A 52 -26.64 2.64 -8.77
C TRP A 52 -27.60 3.03 -7.64
N GLN A 53 -28.07 4.29 -7.64
CA GLN A 53 -29.07 4.72 -6.67
C GLN A 53 -30.44 4.10 -6.98
N PRO A 54 -31.21 3.70 -5.95
CA PRO A 54 -32.56 3.19 -6.15
C PRO A 54 -33.42 4.19 -6.93
N HIS A 55 -34.19 3.69 -7.89
CA HIS A 55 -35.18 4.51 -8.55
C HIS A 55 -36.18 5.05 -7.52
N VAL A 56 -36.48 6.35 -7.62
CA VAL A 56 -37.45 7.03 -6.76
C VAL A 56 -38.69 7.33 -7.58
N PRO A 57 -39.80 6.60 -7.39
CA PRO A 57 -41.05 6.90 -8.07
C PRO A 57 -41.59 8.26 -7.64
N TRP A 58 -42.22 8.99 -8.57
CA TRP A 58 -42.75 10.35 -8.35
C TRP A 58 -43.83 10.43 -7.26
N TYR A 59 -44.51 9.31 -6.96
CA TYR A 59 -45.57 9.22 -5.96
C TYR A 59 -45.06 8.90 -4.53
N ARG A 60 -43.75 8.69 -4.34
CA ARG A 60 -43.19 8.33 -3.04
C ARG A 60 -42.76 9.59 -2.27
N VAL A 61 -43.47 9.89 -1.18
CA VAL A 61 -43.23 11.09 -0.36
C VAL A 61 -41.84 11.09 0.28
N VAL A 62 -41.36 9.92 0.73
CA VAL A 62 -40.03 9.78 1.34
C VAL A 62 -39.08 9.09 0.38
N LYS A 63 -38.02 9.79 -0.03
CA LYS A 63 -36.98 9.20 -0.86
C LYS A 63 -36.16 8.18 -0.05
N PRO A 64 -35.81 7.01 -0.63
CA PRO A 64 -34.93 6.07 0.03
C PRO A 64 -33.57 6.73 0.32
N PRO A 65 -32.88 6.35 1.42
CA PRO A 65 -31.53 6.84 1.68
C PRO A 65 -30.61 6.49 0.50
N LEU A 66 -29.55 7.29 0.33
CA LEU A 66 -28.54 6.97 -0.67
C LEU A 66 -27.88 5.64 -0.31
N VAL A 67 -27.48 4.89 -1.33
CA VAL A 67 -26.70 3.67 -1.16
C VAL A 67 -25.30 3.87 -1.73
N GLY A 68 -24.31 3.22 -1.12
CA GLY A 68 -22.94 3.24 -1.62
C GLY A 68 -22.24 1.93 -1.31
N PRO A 69 -20.94 1.83 -1.65
CA PRO A 69 -20.18 0.60 -1.52
C PRO A 69 -20.00 0.22 -0.06
N VAL A 70 -20.14 -1.07 0.22
CA VAL A 70 -19.62 -1.69 1.43
C VAL A 70 -18.13 -1.94 1.22
N ILE A 71 -17.30 -1.17 1.91
CA ILE A 71 -15.84 -1.28 1.84
C ILE A 71 -15.37 -2.06 3.06
N SER A 72 -14.65 -3.15 2.83
CA SER A 72 -14.09 -3.98 3.88
C SER A 72 -12.69 -4.43 3.52
N ALA A 73 -11.78 -4.46 4.48
CA ALA A 73 -10.47 -5.06 4.29
C ALA A 73 -10.02 -5.87 5.49
N ASN A 74 -9.39 -7.01 5.21
CA ASN A 74 -8.80 -7.89 6.20
C ASN A 74 -7.66 -8.71 5.56
N LEU A 75 -6.91 -9.43 6.38
CA LEU A 75 -5.76 -10.23 5.97
C LEU A 75 -6.19 -11.43 5.09
N PRO A 76 -7.24 -12.22 5.41
CA PRO A 76 -7.61 -13.38 4.59
C PRO A 76 -8.15 -13.04 3.20
N CYS A 77 -8.99 -12.00 3.10
CA CYS A 77 -9.72 -11.65 1.88
C CYS A 77 -9.14 -10.43 1.15
N GLY A 78 -8.19 -9.70 1.75
CA GLY A 78 -7.68 -8.45 1.20
C GLY A 78 -8.71 -7.32 1.22
N LEU A 79 -8.59 -6.37 0.28
CA LEU A 79 -9.50 -5.23 0.14
C LEU A 79 -10.66 -5.59 -0.78
N CYS A 80 -11.88 -5.54 -0.26
CA CYS A 80 -13.12 -5.85 -0.98
C CYS A 80 -13.07 -7.21 -1.71
N GLY A 81 -12.47 -8.22 -1.07
CA GLY A 81 -12.32 -9.58 -1.61
C GLY A 81 -11.09 -9.77 -2.50
N ARG A 82 -10.19 -8.79 -2.59
CA ARG A 82 -8.97 -8.85 -3.41
C ARG A 82 -7.70 -8.69 -2.58
N LYS A 83 -6.83 -9.70 -2.60
CA LYS A 83 -5.49 -9.63 -1.98
C LYS A 83 -4.54 -8.68 -2.72
N THR A 84 -4.76 -8.50 -4.02
CA THR A 84 -3.97 -7.60 -4.86
C THR A 84 -4.89 -6.56 -5.49
N VAL A 85 -4.49 -5.30 -5.37
CA VAL A 85 -5.16 -4.14 -5.96
C VAL A 85 -4.13 -3.29 -6.70
N HIS A 86 -4.59 -2.34 -7.50
CA HIS A 86 -3.72 -1.40 -8.20
C HIS A 86 -3.96 0.01 -7.66
N VAL A 87 -2.91 0.78 -7.45
CA VAL A 87 -3.03 2.15 -6.95
C VAL A 87 -2.53 3.12 -8.02
N SER A 88 -3.30 4.17 -8.27
CA SER A 88 -2.91 5.32 -9.09
C SER A 88 -2.61 6.52 -8.21
N ARG A 89 -1.86 7.49 -8.74
CA ARG A 89 -1.62 8.75 -8.04
C ARG A 89 -2.87 9.63 -7.99
N ARG A 90 -3.76 9.48 -8.97
CA ARG A 90 -4.97 10.27 -9.17
C ARG A 90 -6.17 9.41 -9.53
N PRO A 91 -7.40 9.93 -9.31
CA PRO A 91 -8.60 9.29 -9.81
C PRO A 91 -8.54 9.06 -11.32
N LEU A 92 -8.70 7.81 -11.78
CA LEU A 92 -8.62 7.49 -13.21
C LEU A 92 -9.97 7.48 -13.92
N THR A 93 -11.08 7.28 -13.21
CA THR A 93 -12.40 7.28 -13.86
C THR A 93 -13.19 8.55 -13.56
N GLN A 94 -13.83 9.07 -14.61
CA GLN A 94 -14.74 10.21 -14.56
C GLN A 94 -16.17 9.76 -14.85
N PRO A 95 -17.19 10.37 -14.23
CA PRO A 95 -17.11 11.35 -13.15
C PRO A 95 -16.74 10.70 -11.81
N THR A 96 -15.73 11.22 -11.13
CA THR A 96 -15.23 10.66 -9.85
C THR A 96 -16.20 10.90 -8.68
N GLY A 97 -16.91 12.02 -8.68
CA GLY A 97 -17.70 12.46 -7.53
C GLY A 97 -16.85 13.13 -6.43
N LYS A 98 -17.50 13.85 -5.51
CA LYS A 98 -16.88 14.54 -4.37
C LYS A 98 -16.87 13.71 -3.08
N ALA A 99 -17.65 12.63 -3.01
CA ALA A 99 -17.65 11.76 -1.85
C ALA A 99 -16.29 11.04 -1.69
N ALA A 100 -15.69 11.09 -0.50
CA ALA A 100 -14.34 10.57 -0.25
C ALA A 100 -14.17 9.10 -0.64
N TRP A 101 -15.16 8.25 -0.35
CA TRP A 101 -15.13 6.84 -0.73
C TRP A 101 -15.22 6.64 -2.26
N SER A 102 -15.89 7.54 -2.98
CA SER A 102 -15.97 7.50 -4.44
C SER A 102 -14.62 7.89 -5.05
N ILE A 103 -13.96 8.92 -4.50
CA ILE A 103 -12.61 9.32 -4.89
C ILE A 103 -11.62 8.17 -4.62
N LEU A 104 -11.69 7.56 -3.44
CA LEU A 104 -10.82 6.46 -3.03
C LEU A 104 -10.91 5.25 -3.98
N LEU A 105 -12.12 4.83 -4.35
CA LEU A 105 -12.33 3.72 -5.29
C LEU A 105 -11.96 4.06 -6.74
N ASN A 106 -11.67 5.33 -7.03
CA ASN A 106 -11.11 5.76 -8.31
C ASN A 106 -9.58 5.88 -8.28
N VAL A 107 -8.99 5.75 -7.11
CA VAL A 107 -7.54 5.76 -6.87
C VAL A 107 -7.02 4.34 -6.63
N ILE A 108 -7.81 3.52 -5.94
CA ILE A 108 -7.54 2.10 -5.75
C ILE A 108 -8.41 1.34 -6.74
N HIS A 109 -7.81 0.53 -7.59
CA HIS A 109 -8.43 -0.18 -8.69
C HIS A 109 -8.37 -1.70 -8.47
N PRO A 110 -9.37 -2.45 -8.95
CA PRO A 110 -9.36 -3.90 -8.83
C PRO A 110 -8.34 -4.57 -9.76
N PHE A 111 -7.92 -3.89 -10.83
CA PHE A 111 -6.97 -4.38 -11.85
C PHE A 111 -6.07 -3.25 -12.34
N SER A 112 -5.03 -3.63 -13.08
CA SER A 112 -4.23 -2.68 -13.84
C SER A 112 -5.11 -2.01 -14.89
N THR A 113 -5.12 -0.68 -14.88
CA THR A 113 -5.67 0.10 -15.98
C THR A 113 -4.54 0.35 -16.96
N ALA A 114 -4.52 -0.39 -18.07
CA ALA A 114 -3.69 0.02 -19.21
C ALA A 114 -4.16 1.42 -19.67
N PRO A 115 -3.27 2.29 -20.15
CA PRO A 115 -3.70 3.52 -20.79
C PRO A 115 -4.58 3.13 -21.98
N GLU A 116 -5.88 3.43 -21.91
CA GLU A 116 -6.67 3.55 -23.13
C GLU A 116 -5.97 4.62 -23.97
N GLU A 117 -5.58 4.27 -25.20
CA GLU A 117 -5.08 5.26 -26.14
C GLU A 117 -6.06 6.44 -26.17
N PRO A 118 -5.57 7.69 -26.12
CA PRO A 118 -6.44 8.84 -26.20
C PRO A 118 -7.19 8.74 -27.52
N SER A 119 -8.49 8.45 -27.43
CA SER A 119 -9.41 8.48 -28.56
C SER A 119 -9.34 9.87 -29.18
N GLN A 120 -8.53 10.01 -30.22
CA GLN A 120 -8.51 11.23 -30.99
C GLN A 120 -9.85 11.36 -31.70
N THR A 121 -10.34 12.60 -31.68
CA THR A 121 -11.38 13.19 -32.51
C THR A 121 -12.83 12.79 -32.20
N GLY A 122 -13.58 13.81 -31.78
CA GLY A 122 -15.03 13.76 -31.74
C GLY A 122 -15.62 13.54 -33.11
N SER A 123 -16.66 12.72 -33.16
CA SER A 123 -17.69 12.80 -34.17
C SER A 123 -18.97 12.23 -33.57
N LEU A 124 -19.98 13.08 -33.45
CA LEU A 124 -21.37 12.67 -33.33
C LEU A 124 -21.70 11.86 -34.59
N VAL A 125 -22.04 10.58 -34.44
CA VAL A 125 -23.13 9.85 -35.14
C VAL A 125 -22.98 8.34 -34.87
N SER A 126 -24.09 7.76 -34.42
CA SER A 126 -24.37 6.33 -34.28
C SER A 126 -24.00 5.51 -35.53
N SER A 127 -23.44 4.30 -35.37
CA SER A 127 -23.99 3.05 -35.94
C SER A 127 -23.03 1.85 -35.82
N ALA A 128 -23.61 0.72 -35.42
CA ALA A 128 -23.34 -0.66 -35.81
C ALA A 128 -21.91 -1.26 -35.78
N LYS A 129 -21.81 -2.33 -34.99
CA LYS A 129 -20.90 -3.48 -35.10
C LYS A 129 -20.57 -3.88 -36.55
N ILE A 130 -19.28 -4.11 -36.85
CA ILE A 130 -18.77 -5.26 -37.65
C ILE A 130 -17.37 -5.64 -37.12
N PRO A 131 -17.05 -6.93 -36.91
CA PRO A 131 -15.73 -7.39 -36.47
C PRO A 131 -14.83 -7.74 -37.66
N VAL A 132 -13.52 -7.45 -37.56
CA VAL A 132 -12.53 -7.95 -38.52
C VAL A 132 -11.53 -8.85 -37.79
N LYS A 133 -11.46 -10.10 -38.27
CA LYS A 133 -10.59 -11.20 -37.85
C LYS A 133 -9.12 -10.96 -38.23
N ALA A 134 -8.22 -11.36 -37.34
CA ALA A 134 -7.03 -12.21 -37.54
C ALA A 134 -6.32 -12.33 -36.18
N GLU A 135 -5.77 -13.43 -35.70
CA GLU A 135 -5.73 -14.84 -36.09
C GLU A 135 -5.32 -15.58 -34.81
N TYR A 136 -5.82 -16.80 -34.62
CA TYR A 136 -5.71 -17.57 -33.39
C TYR A 136 -4.30 -18.13 -33.15
N VAL A 137 -3.75 -17.96 -31.94
CA VAL A 137 -2.95 -19.00 -31.30
C VAL A 137 -3.82 -19.61 -30.21
N VAL A 138 -4.32 -20.81 -30.49
CA VAL A 138 -5.16 -21.60 -29.60
C VAL A 138 -4.29 -22.25 -28.53
N THR A 139 -4.42 -21.83 -27.28
CA THR A 139 -4.19 -22.71 -26.13
C THR A 139 -5.55 -23.02 -25.54
N ILE A 140 -6.05 -24.24 -25.77
CA ILE A 140 -7.29 -24.73 -25.19
C ILE A 140 -7.05 -25.00 -23.70
N SER A 141 -7.58 -24.13 -22.84
CA SER A 141 -8.07 -24.54 -21.53
C SER A 141 -9.41 -23.85 -21.32
N GLY A 142 -10.47 -24.66 -21.27
CA GLY A 142 -11.85 -24.20 -21.21
C GLY A 142 -12.18 -23.61 -19.86
N GLU A 143 -12.33 -22.30 -19.83
CA GLU A 143 -13.34 -21.54 -19.08
C GLU A 143 -13.36 -20.14 -19.73
N PRO A 144 -14.53 -19.54 -20.04
CA PRO A 144 -14.55 -18.13 -20.42
C PRO A 144 -13.89 -17.36 -19.27
N PRO A 145 -12.99 -16.38 -19.53
CA PRO A 145 -12.40 -15.61 -18.45
C PRO A 145 -13.55 -15.01 -17.67
N VAL A 146 -13.73 -15.47 -16.43
CA VAL A 146 -14.65 -14.87 -15.49
C VAL A 146 -14.26 -13.40 -15.46
N GLN A 147 -15.08 -12.52 -16.02
CA GLN A 147 -14.88 -11.08 -15.89
C GLN A 147 -14.94 -10.80 -14.39
N LEU A 148 -13.75 -10.73 -13.80
CA LEU A 148 -13.60 -10.50 -12.38
C LEU A 148 -14.29 -9.16 -12.11
N PRO A 149 -15.11 -9.04 -11.06
CA PRO A 149 -16.01 -7.90 -10.95
C PRO A 149 -15.26 -6.56 -10.76
N THR A 150 -15.67 -5.50 -11.46
CA THR A 150 -15.25 -4.12 -11.18
C THR A 150 -15.79 -3.66 -9.83
N TRP A 151 -15.40 -2.49 -9.32
CA TRP A 151 -16.00 -1.96 -8.10
C TRP A 151 -17.52 -1.74 -8.18
N ASP A 152 -18.07 -1.72 -9.38
CA ASP A 152 -19.51 -1.57 -9.63
C ASP A 152 -20.35 -2.74 -9.07
N SER A 153 -19.71 -3.90 -8.85
CA SER A 153 -20.34 -5.09 -8.29
C SER A 153 -20.30 -5.16 -6.77
N LEU A 154 -19.67 -4.19 -6.09
CA LEU A 154 -19.55 -4.24 -4.64
C LEU A 154 -20.94 -4.29 -3.99
N PRO A 155 -21.09 -5.02 -2.87
CA PRO A 155 -22.31 -4.96 -2.08
C PRO A 155 -22.63 -3.51 -1.72
N ARG A 156 -23.92 -3.17 -1.71
CA ARG A 156 -24.38 -1.80 -1.47
C ARG A 156 -25.02 -1.72 -0.10
N GLY A 157 -24.62 -0.72 0.66
CA GLY A 157 -25.16 -0.41 1.98
C GLY A 157 -25.74 1.00 2.03
N PRO A 158 -26.61 1.31 3.01
CA PRO A 158 -27.11 2.66 3.22
C PRO A 158 -25.96 3.62 3.57
N LEU A 159 -25.99 4.83 3.02
CA LEU A 159 -25.06 5.90 3.36
C LEU A 159 -25.63 6.76 4.49
N THR A 160 -24.74 7.21 5.37
CA THR A 160 -25.05 8.16 6.44
C THR A 160 -24.74 9.57 5.97
N LYS A 161 -25.65 10.52 6.21
CA LYS A 161 -25.35 11.94 5.97
C LYS A 161 -24.50 12.47 7.12
N HIS A 162 -23.37 13.10 6.78
CA HIS A 162 -22.62 13.92 7.74
C HIS A 162 -22.34 15.28 7.10
N LYS A 163 -22.92 16.33 7.69
CA LYS A 163 -22.88 17.71 7.16
C LYS A 163 -23.31 17.73 5.68
N LEU A 164 -22.41 18.13 4.78
CA LEU A 164 -22.61 18.21 3.33
C LEU A 164 -22.03 17.01 2.58
N THR A 165 -21.92 15.85 3.23
CA THR A 165 -21.31 14.65 2.64
C THR A 165 -22.13 13.39 2.92
N ALA A 166 -21.96 12.38 2.06
CA ALA A 166 -22.59 11.07 2.19
C ALA A 166 -21.48 10.06 2.48
N CYS A 167 -21.55 9.42 3.64
CA CYS A 167 -20.50 8.59 4.21
C CYS A 167 -20.87 7.12 4.16
N THR A 168 -19.89 6.27 3.82
CA THR A 168 -19.96 4.82 4.05
C THR A 168 -19.32 4.50 5.40
N VAL A 169 -19.83 3.49 6.10
CA VAL A 169 -19.30 3.07 7.40
C VAL A 169 -18.26 1.98 7.17
N ILE A 170 -17.07 2.16 7.75
CA ILE A 170 -15.97 1.18 7.67
C ILE A 170 -15.51 0.76 9.07
N SER A 171 -14.97 -0.44 9.17
CA SER A 171 -14.36 -0.92 10.41
C SER A 171 -12.97 -0.33 10.64
N ARG A 172 -12.48 -0.34 11.89
CA ARG A 172 -11.10 0.09 12.22
C ARG A 172 -10.03 -0.70 11.45
N PRO A 173 -10.11 -2.05 11.33
CA PRO A 173 -9.19 -2.81 10.49
C PRO A 173 -9.19 -2.37 9.02
N THR A 174 -10.37 -2.02 8.49
CA THR A 174 -10.49 -1.53 7.12
C THR A 174 -9.79 -0.19 6.95
N LEU A 175 -9.95 0.73 7.90
CA LEU A 175 -9.21 2.00 7.89
C LEU A 175 -7.70 1.78 7.92
N MET A 176 -7.19 0.87 8.76
CA MET A 176 -5.76 0.57 8.83
C MET A 176 -5.25 -0.04 7.51
N ALA A 177 -6.01 -0.94 6.90
CA ALA A 177 -5.69 -1.48 5.59
C ALA A 177 -5.59 -0.37 4.54
N LEU A 178 -6.56 0.55 4.49
CA LEU A 178 -6.56 1.67 3.55
C LEU A 178 -5.36 2.61 3.75
N PHE A 179 -4.98 2.88 5.00
CA PHE A 179 -3.75 3.61 5.33
C PHE A 179 -2.52 2.89 4.79
N THR A 180 -2.39 1.58 5.01
CA THR A 180 -1.23 0.83 4.52
C THR A 180 -1.18 0.69 3.00
N VAL A 181 -2.32 0.47 2.34
CA VAL A 181 -2.44 0.34 0.88
C VAL A 181 -2.05 1.64 0.18
N THR A 182 -2.37 2.78 0.78
CA THR A 182 -2.01 4.11 0.26
C THR A 182 -0.65 4.61 0.74
N ASN A 183 0.05 3.83 1.59
CA ASN A 183 1.26 4.22 2.31
C ASN A 183 1.13 5.55 3.07
N ALA A 184 0.08 5.64 3.88
CA ALA A 184 -0.18 6.77 4.74
C ALA A 184 0.89 6.90 5.84
N ARG A 185 1.29 8.15 6.12
CA ARG A 185 2.22 8.53 7.17
C ARG A 185 1.68 9.72 7.97
N PRO A 186 1.86 9.76 9.30
CA PRO A 186 1.37 10.87 10.11
C PRO A 186 2.07 12.17 9.72
N VAL A 187 1.28 13.22 9.49
CA VAL A 187 1.77 14.60 9.26
C VAL A 187 1.42 15.47 10.46
N PHE A 188 0.22 15.29 10.98
CA PHE A 188 -0.31 16.06 12.09
C PHE A 188 -1.18 15.18 12.97
N ARG A 189 -1.10 15.38 14.28
CA ARG A 189 -1.96 14.77 15.29
C ARG A 189 -2.18 15.78 16.41
N HIS A 190 -3.43 15.92 16.82
CA HIS A 190 -3.82 16.77 17.93
C HIS A 190 -5.02 16.16 18.65
N SER A 191 -4.93 16.09 19.97
CA SER A 191 -6.00 15.63 20.84
C SER A 191 -6.19 16.68 21.92
N GLY A 192 -7.45 16.99 22.21
CA GLY A 192 -7.82 17.95 23.24
C GLY A 192 -9.33 18.00 23.44
N ALA A 193 -9.83 19.06 24.09
CA ALA A 193 -11.24 19.18 24.48
C ALA A 193 -12.25 19.15 23.32
N SER A 194 -11.81 19.37 22.07
CA SER A 194 -12.67 19.25 20.88
C SER A 194 -12.64 17.88 20.20
N GLY A 195 -11.91 16.94 20.78
CA GLY A 195 -11.67 15.60 20.25
C GLY A 195 -10.29 15.43 19.60
N HIS A 196 -10.16 14.34 18.83
CA HIS A 196 -8.94 13.96 18.11
C HIS A 196 -8.99 14.43 16.66
N ARG A 197 -7.89 14.97 16.16
CA ARG A 197 -7.70 15.33 14.74
C ARG A 197 -6.34 14.87 14.27
N ALA A 198 -6.31 14.20 13.13
CA ALA A 198 -5.06 13.76 12.53
C ALA A 198 -5.10 13.90 11.01
N ALA A 199 -3.95 14.19 10.43
CA ALA A 199 -3.74 14.20 8.99
C ALA A 199 -2.62 13.22 8.64
N TYR A 200 -2.84 12.45 7.58
CA TYR A 200 -1.87 11.51 7.04
C TYR A 200 -1.64 11.77 5.56
N ALA A 201 -0.42 12.15 5.20
CA ALA A 201 -0.02 12.18 3.79
C ALA A 201 0.12 10.74 3.29
N SER A 202 -0.25 10.48 2.05
CA SER A 202 -0.17 9.17 1.41
C SER A 202 0.33 9.35 -0.03
N TYR A 203 0.67 8.25 -0.71
CA TYR A 203 1.16 8.30 -2.08
C TYR A 203 0.17 8.98 -3.03
N CYS A 204 -1.12 8.69 -2.85
CA CYS A 204 -2.20 9.10 -3.75
C CYS A 204 -3.07 10.24 -3.22
N GLY A 205 -2.77 10.80 -2.04
CA GLY A 205 -3.52 11.93 -1.49
C GLY A 205 -3.24 12.19 -0.01
N GLN A 206 -4.22 12.77 0.68
CA GLN A 206 -4.18 13.05 2.11
C GLN A 206 -5.43 12.50 2.79
N TRP A 207 -5.23 11.85 3.93
CA TRP A 207 -6.28 11.41 4.83
C TRP A 207 -6.42 12.40 5.97
N TYR A 208 -7.66 12.69 6.34
CA TYR A 208 -8.00 13.43 7.54
C TYR A 208 -8.91 12.59 8.41
N VAL A 209 -8.59 12.52 9.69
CA VAL A 209 -9.38 11.86 10.71
C VAL A 209 -9.82 12.93 11.69
N GLU A 210 -11.14 13.07 11.85
CA GLU A 210 -11.75 13.90 12.87
C GLU A 210 -12.58 13.00 13.77
N TRP A 211 -12.27 12.95 15.05
CA TRP A 211 -13.08 12.24 16.03
C TRP A 211 -13.49 13.19 17.17
N PRO A 212 -14.69 13.81 17.06
CA PRO A 212 -15.26 14.60 18.14
C PRO A 212 -15.57 13.73 19.38
N ILE A 213 -15.45 14.31 20.57
CA ILE A 213 -15.84 13.64 21.82
C ILE A 213 -17.35 13.30 21.76
N GLY A 214 -17.69 12.05 22.03
CA GLY A 214 -19.08 11.58 22.11
C GLY A 214 -19.78 11.34 20.77
N ASP A 215 -19.08 11.52 19.63
CA ASP A 215 -19.62 11.27 18.28
C ASP A 215 -18.83 10.15 17.57
N ALA A 216 -19.22 9.79 16.36
CA ALA A 216 -18.47 8.89 15.50
C ALA A 216 -17.18 9.54 14.95
N ALA A 217 -16.17 8.71 14.66
CA ALA A 217 -15.00 9.17 13.92
C ALA A 217 -15.35 9.35 12.43
N HIS A 218 -14.99 10.50 11.88
CA HIS A 218 -15.15 10.86 10.48
C HIS A 218 -13.80 10.83 9.78
N VAL A 219 -13.74 10.11 8.67
CA VAL A 219 -12.54 10.01 7.85
C VAL A 219 -12.82 10.60 6.48
N HIS A 220 -11.94 11.50 6.04
CA HIS A 220 -11.98 12.12 4.72
C HIS A 220 -10.70 11.76 3.96
N PHE A 221 -10.84 11.51 2.66
CA PHE A 221 -9.72 11.29 1.75
C PHE A 221 -9.81 12.30 0.61
N ALA A 222 -8.73 13.05 0.42
CA ALA A 222 -8.56 13.97 -0.69
C ALA A 222 -7.41 13.46 -1.59
N ALA A 223 -7.69 13.19 -2.86
CA ALA A 223 -6.65 12.76 -3.80
C ALA A 223 -5.73 13.93 -4.18
N HIS A 224 -4.51 13.62 -4.63
CA HIS A 224 -3.59 14.64 -5.15
C HIS A 224 -4.14 15.32 -6.40
N ASP A 225 -4.07 16.65 -6.44
CA ASP A 225 -4.47 17.50 -7.57
C ASP A 225 -3.27 18.21 -8.24
N SER A 226 -2.05 17.96 -7.76
CA SER A 226 -0.86 18.77 -8.08
C SER A 226 -0.27 18.61 -9.48
N HIS A 227 -0.69 17.63 -10.30
CA HIS A 227 -0.29 17.57 -11.71
C HIS A 227 -1.45 17.16 -12.63
N THR A 228 -1.30 17.38 -13.93
CA THR A 228 -2.19 16.83 -14.97
C THR A 228 -1.68 15.45 -15.41
N LEU A 229 -2.55 14.56 -15.91
CA LEU A 229 -2.13 13.23 -16.38
C LEU A 229 -0.96 13.33 -17.38
N ASN A 230 -1.00 14.35 -18.25
CA ASN A 230 0.00 14.60 -19.28
C ASN A 230 1.37 15.07 -18.74
N LYS A 231 1.49 15.33 -17.43
CA LYS A 231 2.74 15.75 -16.78
C LYS A 231 3.29 14.69 -15.81
N ASP A 232 2.60 13.55 -15.68
CA ASP A 232 3.03 12.46 -14.81
C ASP A 232 4.05 11.59 -15.55
N VAL A 233 5.29 11.53 -15.05
CA VAL A 233 6.36 10.72 -15.67
C VAL A 233 6.30 9.24 -15.26
N TYR A 234 5.41 8.92 -14.32
CA TYR A 234 5.27 7.59 -13.73
C TYR A 234 4.14 6.83 -14.42
N PRO A 235 4.22 5.49 -14.49
CA PRO A 235 3.11 4.70 -15.02
C PRO A 235 1.79 4.95 -14.26
N PRO A 236 0.63 4.75 -14.89
CA PRO A 236 -0.66 5.20 -14.35
C PRO A 236 -1.06 4.46 -13.07
N THR A 237 -0.71 3.18 -12.96
CA THR A 237 -0.96 2.36 -11.77
C THR A 237 0.25 1.48 -11.43
N PHE A 238 0.27 0.97 -10.20
CA PHE A 238 1.17 -0.07 -9.76
C PHE A 238 0.45 -1.05 -8.83
N GLU A 239 0.98 -2.25 -8.72
CA GLU A 239 0.42 -3.31 -7.88
C GLU A 239 0.68 -3.06 -6.39
N VAL A 240 -0.33 -3.30 -5.55
CA VAL A 240 -0.25 -3.30 -4.09
C VAL A 240 -0.88 -4.57 -3.53
N ARG A 241 -0.14 -5.26 -2.67
CA ARG A 241 -0.53 -6.54 -2.06
C ARG A 241 -1.00 -6.33 -0.63
N VAL A 242 -2.31 -6.31 -0.45
CA VAL A 242 -3.00 -5.90 0.78
C VAL A 242 -2.60 -6.79 1.95
N ASP A 243 -2.54 -8.10 1.73
CA ASP A 243 -2.17 -9.06 2.77
C ASP A 243 -0.70 -8.88 3.23
N ARG A 244 0.20 -8.53 2.32
CA ARG A 244 1.60 -8.21 2.66
C ARG A 244 1.71 -6.88 3.40
N CYS A 245 1.01 -5.83 2.96
CA CYS A 245 0.93 -4.55 3.67
C CYS A 245 0.49 -4.73 5.14
N LEU A 246 -0.56 -5.53 5.34
CA LEU A 246 -1.13 -5.80 6.66
C LEU A 246 -0.18 -6.57 7.59
N ARG A 247 0.55 -7.56 7.07
CA ARG A 247 1.59 -8.28 7.83
C ARG A 247 2.75 -7.37 8.22
N MET A 248 3.24 -6.56 7.29
CA MET A 248 4.32 -5.60 7.56
C MET A 248 3.93 -4.56 8.60
N LEU A 249 2.67 -4.10 8.60
CA LEU A 249 2.14 -3.23 9.66
C LEU A 249 2.08 -3.95 11.02
N ALA A 250 1.65 -5.22 11.02
CA ALA A 250 1.59 -6.04 12.24
C ALA A 250 2.97 -6.53 12.74
N GLY A 251 4.04 -6.29 11.98
CA GLY A 251 5.38 -6.71 12.35
C GLY A 251 5.61 -8.20 12.15
N VAL A 252 4.93 -8.83 11.18
CA VAL A 252 5.02 -10.26 10.87
C VAL A 252 5.65 -10.45 9.50
N ILE A 253 6.65 -11.33 9.41
CA ILE A 253 7.20 -11.84 8.15
C ILE A 253 6.77 -13.30 8.00
N GLU A 254 6.28 -13.64 6.81
CA GLU A 254 5.81 -14.99 6.46
C GLU A 254 6.47 -15.43 5.17
N SER A 255 6.94 -16.68 5.14
CA SER A 255 7.51 -17.27 3.92
C SER A 255 6.50 -17.29 2.77
N PRO A 256 6.97 -17.27 1.52
CA PRO A 256 6.11 -17.58 0.38
C PRO A 256 5.51 -18.98 0.49
N ALA A 257 4.36 -19.18 -0.15
CA ALA A 257 3.67 -20.48 -0.13
C ALA A 257 4.50 -21.62 -0.77
N SER A 258 5.51 -21.28 -1.58
CA SER A 258 6.44 -22.22 -2.21
C SER A 258 7.55 -22.70 -1.30
N SER A 259 7.76 -22.09 -0.14
CA SER A 259 8.89 -22.35 0.76
C SER A 259 8.43 -23.10 2.01
N SER A 260 9.38 -23.53 2.85
CA SER A 260 9.02 -24.12 4.14
C SER A 260 8.19 -23.13 4.98
N PRO A 261 7.15 -23.60 5.70
CA PRO A 261 6.33 -22.72 6.52
C PRO A 261 7.16 -22.00 7.57
N PHE A 262 7.18 -20.68 7.50
CA PHE A 262 7.88 -19.81 8.43
C PHE A 262 7.03 -18.55 8.67
N LYS A 263 6.81 -18.22 9.94
CA LYS A 263 6.08 -17.02 10.36
C LYS A 263 6.72 -16.47 11.62
N CYS A 264 7.26 -15.26 11.55
CA CYS A 264 7.96 -14.65 12.66
C CYS A 264 7.49 -13.21 12.88
N ALA A 265 7.10 -12.90 14.12
CA ALA A 265 6.74 -11.58 14.58
C ALA A 265 7.91 -10.90 15.29
N PHE A 266 7.95 -9.58 15.18
CA PHE A 266 8.99 -8.75 15.79
C PHE A 266 8.46 -8.01 17.03
N PRO A 267 9.35 -7.71 18.00
CA PRO A 267 8.98 -6.93 19.18
C PRO A 267 8.85 -5.45 18.80
N GLY A 268 8.09 -4.68 19.59
CA GLY A 268 8.06 -3.22 19.48
C GLY A 268 9.36 -2.57 20.00
N ARG A 269 9.52 -1.25 19.81
CA ARG A 269 10.62 -0.49 20.44
C ARG A 269 10.61 -0.67 21.95
N LYS A 270 11.79 -0.64 22.55
CA LYS A 270 11.99 -0.74 24.01
C LYS A 270 12.54 0.55 24.60
N ALA A 271 12.40 0.70 25.91
CA ALA A 271 13.09 1.75 26.66
C ALA A 271 14.62 1.55 26.59
N SER A 272 15.36 2.62 26.86
CA SER A 272 16.83 2.56 26.85
C SER A 272 17.38 1.50 27.80
N GLY A 273 18.49 0.86 27.42
CA GLY A 273 19.09 -0.23 28.20
C GLY A 273 19.69 -1.35 27.35
N LYS A 274 20.11 -2.42 28.02
CA LYS A 274 20.68 -3.62 27.40
C LYS A 274 19.63 -4.70 27.28
N TRP A 275 19.53 -5.28 26.09
CA TRP A 275 18.54 -6.29 25.74
C TRP A 275 19.22 -7.43 24.98
N ILE A 276 18.69 -8.64 25.13
CA ILE A 276 19.05 -9.79 24.31
C ILE A 276 17.85 -10.19 23.46
N LEU A 277 18.09 -10.54 22.19
CA LEU A 277 17.07 -11.07 21.30
C LEU A 277 16.91 -12.57 21.57
N GLU A 278 15.68 -13.02 21.76
CA GLU A 278 15.33 -14.42 22.03
C GLU A 278 14.22 -14.87 21.09
N HIS A 279 14.40 -16.00 20.42
CA HIS A 279 13.35 -16.61 19.59
C HIS A 279 12.46 -17.52 20.43
N ILE A 280 11.14 -17.31 20.31
CA ILE A 280 10.10 -18.10 20.98
C ILE A 280 9.17 -18.69 19.93
N VAL A 281 9.22 -20.01 19.77
CA VAL A 281 8.33 -20.75 18.88
C VAL A 281 6.87 -20.57 19.30
N ARG A 282 6.00 -20.18 18.36
CA ARG A 282 4.58 -19.86 18.59
C ARG A 282 4.35 -18.85 19.74
N GLY A 283 5.34 -17.99 19.99
CA GLY A 283 5.32 -17.04 21.10
C GLY A 283 4.43 -15.81 20.87
N PHE A 284 3.92 -15.57 19.67
CA PHE A 284 3.27 -14.30 19.33
C PHE A 284 1.98 -14.03 20.12
N GLY A 285 1.30 -15.07 20.59
CA GLY A 285 0.17 -14.93 21.51
C GLY A 285 0.48 -14.17 22.79
N GLY A 286 1.76 -14.18 23.24
CA GLY A 286 2.24 -13.44 24.41
C GLY A 286 2.67 -11.99 24.12
N ALA A 287 2.74 -11.56 22.85
CA ALA A 287 3.20 -10.21 22.51
C ALA A 287 2.11 -9.15 22.75
N HIS A 288 2.34 -8.19 23.65
CA HIS A 288 1.41 -7.07 23.82
C HIS A 288 1.49 -6.06 22.64
N GLY A 289 0.34 -5.55 22.21
CA GLY A 289 0.22 -4.59 21.10
C GLY A 289 -0.02 -5.23 19.74
N SER A 290 1.04 -5.67 19.06
CA SER A 290 0.98 -6.12 17.65
C SER A 290 0.07 -7.35 17.44
N ARG A 291 -0.05 -8.24 18.44
CA ARG A 291 -0.99 -9.37 18.39
C ARG A 291 -2.45 -8.94 18.24
N HIS A 292 -2.83 -7.80 18.84
CA HIS A 292 -4.21 -7.33 18.79
C HIS A 292 -4.55 -6.86 17.39
N LEU A 293 -3.65 -6.07 16.78
CA LEU A 293 -3.79 -5.67 15.39
C LEU A 293 -3.88 -6.89 14.47
N TYR A 294 -2.97 -7.86 14.62
CA TYR A 294 -2.93 -9.06 13.79
C TYR A 294 -4.21 -9.91 13.90
N ASN A 295 -4.74 -10.11 15.12
CA ASN A 295 -6.02 -10.79 15.31
C ASN A 295 -7.20 -10.01 14.72
N MET A 296 -7.25 -8.69 14.92
CA MET A 296 -8.33 -7.85 14.40
C MET A 296 -8.42 -7.84 12.87
N ILE A 297 -7.28 -7.92 12.18
CA ILE A 297 -7.24 -8.04 10.73
C ILE A 297 -7.48 -9.48 10.26
N GLY A 298 -7.73 -10.43 11.16
CA GLY A 298 -8.08 -11.83 10.84
C GLY A 298 -6.90 -12.78 10.75
N GLY A 299 -5.72 -12.43 11.29
CA GLY A 299 -4.59 -13.32 11.44
C GLY A 299 -4.72 -14.23 12.67
N ASN A 300 -4.01 -15.36 12.67
CA ASN A 300 -3.97 -16.31 13.78
C ASN A 300 -2.63 -16.20 14.53
N VAL A 301 -2.64 -15.72 15.78
CA VAL A 301 -1.39 -15.53 16.55
C VAL A 301 -0.71 -16.84 16.97
N ASN A 302 -1.43 -17.97 16.98
CA ASN A 302 -0.91 -19.24 17.50
C ASN A 302 0.02 -19.96 16.50
N GLU A 303 0.06 -19.51 15.24
CA GLU A 303 0.92 -20.05 14.19
C GLU A 303 2.18 -19.19 13.96
N VAL A 304 2.40 -18.17 14.78
CA VAL A 304 3.46 -17.17 14.56
C VAL A 304 4.47 -17.22 15.70
N ASP A 305 5.73 -17.42 15.35
CA ASP A 305 6.86 -17.32 16.28
C ASP A 305 7.09 -15.86 16.68
N LEU A 306 7.82 -15.63 17.76
CA LEU A 306 8.13 -14.29 18.26
C LEU A 306 9.62 -14.13 18.47
N LEU A 307 10.20 -13.07 17.90
CA LEU A 307 11.43 -12.49 18.40
C LEU A 307 11.07 -11.56 19.57
N LEU A 308 11.57 -11.89 20.76
CA LEU A 308 11.38 -11.13 21.98
C LEU A 308 12.66 -10.39 22.33
N MET A 309 12.55 -9.14 22.77
CA MET A 309 13.65 -8.45 23.45
C MET A 309 13.48 -8.66 24.96
N LYS A 310 14.38 -9.44 25.55
CA LYS A 310 14.46 -9.70 26.99
C LYS A 310 15.48 -8.75 27.64
N PRO A 311 15.14 -8.08 28.75
CA PRO A 311 16.06 -7.17 29.41
C PRO A 311 17.21 -7.93 30.04
N VAL A 312 18.42 -7.39 29.94
CA VAL A 312 19.60 -7.91 30.65
C VAL A 312 19.68 -7.18 31.99
N THR A 313 19.23 -7.83 33.06
CA THR A 313 19.27 -7.31 34.45
C THR A 313 20.21 -8.15 35.29
N GLU A 314 20.87 -7.55 36.29
CA GLU A 314 21.80 -8.23 37.22
C GLU A 314 21.21 -9.51 37.84
N ASP A 315 19.89 -9.51 38.12
CA ASP A 315 19.18 -10.66 38.71
C ASP A 315 18.82 -11.79 37.72
N ASN A 316 18.88 -11.54 36.41
CA ASN A 316 18.62 -12.54 35.36
C ASN A 316 19.90 -12.88 34.57
N ILE A 317 21.07 -12.50 35.11
CA ILE A 317 22.35 -12.89 34.57
C ILE A 317 22.52 -14.38 34.82
N ASP A 318 22.25 -15.19 33.80
CA ASP A 318 22.93 -16.46 33.71
C ASP A 318 24.41 -16.13 33.43
N TYR A 319 25.27 -16.25 34.45
CA TYR A 319 26.69 -15.85 34.36
C TYR A 319 27.42 -16.55 33.20
N GLY A 320 26.89 -17.69 32.72
CA GLY A 320 27.34 -18.35 31.49
C GLY A 320 27.05 -17.54 30.21
N ILE A 321 25.88 -16.91 30.09
CA ILE A 321 25.45 -16.16 28.90
C ILE A 321 26.20 -14.84 28.74
N LEU A 322 26.49 -14.11 29.84
CA LEU A 322 27.28 -12.87 29.77
C LEU A 322 28.77 -13.14 29.54
N SER A 323 29.32 -14.18 30.16
CA SER A 323 30.69 -14.63 29.82
C SER A 323 30.77 -15.12 28.37
N GLU A 324 29.76 -15.79 27.82
CA GLU A 324 29.71 -16.12 26.39
C GLU A 324 29.47 -14.90 25.49
N LEU A 325 28.65 -13.91 25.89
CA LEU A 325 28.47 -12.67 25.11
C LEU A 325 29.75 -11.83 25.04
N GLU A 326 30.55 -11.83 26.12
CA GLU A 326 31.81 -11.09 26.21
C GLU A 326 33.00 -11.89 25.66
N SER A 327 32.97 -13.23 25.69
CA SER A 327 34.04 -14.11 25.20
C SER A 327 33.83 -14.63 23.78
N THR A 328 32.59 -14.73 23.28
CA THR A 328 32.34 -15.13 21.90
C THR A 328 32.41 -13.92 20.98
N THR A 329 33.42 -13.93 20.13
CA THR A 329 33.57 -13.12 18.91
C THR A 329 32.42 -13.32 17.90
N SER A 330 31.32 -13.99 18.27
CA SER A 330 30.23 -14.43 17.38
C SER A 330 28.88 -13.74 17.61
N SER A 331 28.69 -13.02 18.73
CA SER A 331 27.44 -12.31 19.00
C SER A 331 27.41 -10.94 18.28
N THR A 332 26.32 -10.64 17.58
CA THR A 332 26.16 -9.35 16.89
C THR A 332 25.48 -8.35 17.83
N THR A 333 26.09 -7.18 18.03
CA THR A 333 25.52 -6.12 18.87
C THR A 333 25.02 -4.98 18.01
N LEU A 334 23.77 -4.55 18.21
CA LEU A 334 23.12 -3.45 17.50
C LEU A 334 22.82 -2.29 18.44
N SER A 335 22.88 -1.06 17.90
CA SER A 335 22.33 0.13 18.55
C SER A 335 21.02 0.50 17.87
N LEU A 336 19.94 0.57 18.66
CA LEU A 336 18.59 0.83 18.20
C LEU A 336 18.01 2.10 18.87
N PRO A 337 17.04 2.78 18.21
CA PRO A 337 16.26 3.83 18.85
C PRO A 337 15.43 3.30 20.03
N SER A 338 15.34 4.07 21.10
CA SER A 338 14.47 3.77 22.25
C SER A 338 13.05 4.33 22.07
N THR A 339 12.11 3.88 22.91
CA THR A 339 10.78 4.51 23.04
C THR A 339 10.84 5.93 23.60
N GLU A 340 11.91 6.25 24.33
CA GLU A 340 12.17 7.57 24.92
C GLU A 340 12.82 8.54 23.93
N SER A 341 13.13 8.06 22.71
CA SER A 341 13.66 8.85 21.60
C SER A 341 12.56 9.74 21.02
N ASN A 342 12.08 10.71 21.80
CA ASN A 342 11.12 11.70 21.32
C ASN A 342 11.88 12.84 20.62
N PRO A 343 11.60 13.13 19.32
CA PRO A 343 12.25 14.23 18.61
C PRO A 343 11.98 15.61 19.24
N ARG A 344 10.95 15.74 20.09
CA ARG A 344 10.59 17.01 20.75
C ARG A 344 11.41 17.32 22.00
N HIS A 345 12.16 16.36 22.53
CA HIS A 345 13.05 16.55 23.67
C HIS A 345 14.48 16.22 23.26
N GLN A 346 15.09 17.12 22.48
CA GLN A 346 16.54 17.14 22.27
C GLN A 346 17.25 17.59 23.56
N THR A 347 17.36 16.67 24.52
CA THR A 347 18.39 16.76 25.56
C THR A 347 19.50 15.79 25.23
N THR A 348 20.73 16.21 25.49
CA THR A 348 22.03 15.77 24.95
C THR A 348 22.49 14.35 25.31
N THR A 349 21.61 13.47 25.78
CA THR A 349 21.91 12.05 26.02
C THR A 349 21.05 11.19 25.10
N THR A 350 21.65 10.67 24.03
CA THR A 350 21.04 9.65 23.18
C THR A 350 20.77 8.39 24.01
N HIS A 351 19.54 8.28 24.52
CA HIS A 351 19.00 7.09 25.16
C HIS A 351 18.84 5.98 24.12
N SER A 352 19.89 5.21 23.87
CA SER A 352 19.89 4.12 22.89
C SER A 352 19.58 2.77 23.54
N VAL A 353 19.08 1.86 22.73
CA VAL A 353 18.91 0.44 23.08
C VAL A 353 20.09 -0.32 22.53
N THR A 354 20.82 -1.02 23.40
CA THR A 354 21.85 -1.98 23.00
C THR A 354 21.20 -3.35 22.93
N LEU A 355 21.11 -3.91 21.72
CA LEU A 355 20.55 -5.24 21.49
C LEU A 355 21.66 -6.23 21.13
N HIS A 356 21.79 -7.28 21.92
CA HIS A 356 22.66 -8.42 21.63
C HIS A 356 21.88 -9.51 20.89
N ILE A 357 22.48 -10.04 19.82
CA ILE A 357 21.87 -11.03 18.94
C ILE A 357 22.75 -12.29 18.95
N PRO A 358 22.28 -13.39 19.54
CA PRO A 358 22.98 -14.66 19.47
C PRO A 358 22.98 -15.25 18.04
N PRO A 359 23.87 -16.22 17.74
CA PRO A 359 24.01 -16.78 16.40
C PRO A 359 22.73 -17.43 15.83
N HIS A 360 21.90 -18.02 16.70
CA HIS A 360 20.63 -18.61 16.29
C HIS A 360 19.65 -17.55 15.78
N GLU A 361 19.44 -16.49 16.56
CA GLU A 361 18.58 -15.37 16.19
C GLU A 361 19.12 -14.63 14.96
N ALA A 362 20.44 -14.51 14.80
CA ALA A 362 21.04 -13.94 13.60
C ALA A 362 20.65 -14.74 12.33
N THR A 363 20.54 -16.07 12.43
CA THR A 363 20.08 -16.94 11.33
C THR A 363 18.61 -16.70 11.01
N ILE A 364 17.78 -16.49 12.03
CA ILE A 364 16.36 -16.14 11.87
C ILE A 364 16.23 -14.76 11.21
N LEU A 365 17.02 -13.77 11.62
CA LEU A 365 17.02 -12.44 11.00
C LEU A 365 17.44 -12.48 9.52
N ASN A 366 18.45 -13.27 9.17
CA ASN A 366 18.81 -13.51 7.76
C ASN A 366 17.65 -14.14 6.98
N THR A 367 16.97 -15.12 7.57
CA THR A 367 15.78 -15.75 6.96
C THR A 367 14.64 -14.75 6.77
N CYS A 368 14.39 -13.90 7.77
CA CYS A 368 13.42 -12.80 7.67
C CYS A 368 13.75 -11.82 6.55
N LEU A 369 15.02 -11.45 6.38
CA LEU A 369 15.46 -10.57 5.28
C LEU A 369 15.25 -11.21 3.90
N ASP A 370 15.52 -12.50 3.79
CA ASP A 370 15.29 -13.27 2.57
C ASP A 370 13.81 -13.36 2.20
N TYR A 371 12.93 -13.43 3.20
CA TYR A 371 11.46 -13.47 3.04
C TYR A 371 10.77 -12.12 3.10
N LEU A 372 11.50 -10.99 3.09
CA LEU A 372 10.87 -9.68 2.97
C LEU A 372 10.00 -9.65 1.70
N PRO A 373 8.71 -9.24 1.77
CA PRO A 373 7.87 -9.23 0.58
C PRO A 373 8.33 -8.17 -0.42
N TRP A 374 8.25 -8.47 -1.71
CA TRP A 374 8.44 -7.48 -2.77
C TRP A 374 7.32 -6.43 -2.80
N THR A 375 7.60 -5.20 -3.21
CA THR A 375 6.58 -4.16 -3.36
C THR A 375 7.08 -3.05 -4.26
N SER A 376 6.15 -2.29 -4.85
CA SER A 376 6.46 -1.11 -5.67
C SER A 376 6.42 0.21 -4.88
N LEU A 377 6.15 0.13 -3.57
CA LEU A 377 6.01 1.29 -2.69
C LEU A 377 6.59 0.99 -1.30
N SER A 378 7.02 2.03 -0.59
CA SER A 378 7.42 1.93 0.81
C SER A 378 6.33 1.30 1.69
N TRP A 379 6.73 0.60 2.75
CA TRP A 379 5.80 0.05 3.72
C TRP A 379 5.36 1.10 4.74
N SER A 380 4.12 1.00 5.19
CA SER A 380 3.67 1.52 6.47
C SER A 380 3.91 0.42 7.51
N ILE A 381 5.02 0.52 8.25
CA ILE A 381 5.68 -0.64 8.87
C ILE A 381 5.74 -0.59 10.40
N HIS A 382 5.76 -1.76 11.02
CA HIS A 382 6.00 -1.94 12.45
C HIS A 382 7.39 -1.42 12.87
N ARG A 383 7.42 -0.58 13.92
CA ARG A 383 8.62 0.11 14.43
C ARG A 383 9.80 -0.83 14.68
N GLY A 384 9.63 -1.81 15.56
CA GLY A 384 10.75 -2.65 15.98
C GLY A 384 11.19 -3.65 14.91
N LEU A 385 10.28 -4.08 14.02
CA LEU A 385 10.66 -4.87 12.84
C LEU A 385 11.63 -4.06 11.97
N ARG A 386 11.24 -2.83 11.64
CA ARG A 386 12.05 -1.92 10.82
C ARG A 386 13.40 -1.69 11.47
N ASP A 387 13.44 -1.26 12.72
CA ASP A 387 14.68 -0.83 13.37
C ASP A 387 15.68 -1.99 13.53
N ILE A 388 15.21 -3.18 13.94
CA ILE A 388 16.07 -4.36 14.11
C ILE A 388 16.65 -4.79 12.77
N LEU A 389 15.82 -4.98 11.74
CA LEU A 389 16.28 -5.45 10.44
C LEU A 389 17.20 -4.42 9.77
N LEU A 390 16.88 -3.12 9.88
CA LEU A 390 17.73 -2.05 9.37
C LEU A 390 19.10 -2.03 10.03
N ALA A 391 19.17 -2.05 11.35
CA ALA A 391 20.45 -2.04 12.05
C ALA A 391 21.27 -3.31 11.73
N PHE A 392 20.60 -4.46 11.64
CA PHE A 392 21.25 -5.75 11.36
C PHE A 392 21.86 -5.84 9.96
N ALA A 393 21.12 -5.46 8.90
CA ALA A 393 21.59 -5.65 7.52
C ALA A 393 22.30 -4.43 6.91
N ARG A 394 22.27 -3.25 7.55
CA ARG A 394 22.90 -2.03 7.04
C ARG A 394 24.39 -2.17 6.69
N PRO A 395 25.26 -2.82 7.50
CA PRO A 395 26.66 -2.99 7.14
C PRO A 395 26.85 -3.71 5.80
N ARG A 396 26.09 -4.79 5.58
CA ARG A 396 26.13 -5.57 4.33
C ARG A 396 25.52 -4.80 3.16
N MET A 397 24.39 -4.12 3.36
CA MET A 397 23.83 -3.23 2.33
C MET A 397 24.83 -2.17 1.90
N ASN A 398 25.53 -1.53 2.86
CA ASN A 398 26.49 -0.47 2.56
C ASN A 398 27.69 -0.98 1.74
N HIS A 399 28.09 -2.24 1.90
CA HIS A 399 29.12 -2.86 1.08
C HIS A 399 28.72 -2.91 -0.41
N TYR A 400 27.47 -3.31 -0.70
CA TYR A 400 26.97 -3.45 -2.08
C TYR A 400 26.30 -2.18 -2.63
N ARG A 401 26.17 -1.11 -1.84
CA ARG A 401 25.34 0.06 -2.17
C ARG A 401 25.78 0.76 -3.46
N ALA A 402 27.09 0.93 -3.65
CA ALA A 402 27.65 1.55 -4.85
C ALA A 402 27.43 0.67 -6.10
N GLN A 403 27.63 -0.64 -5.96
CA GLN A 403 27.44 -1.60 -7.03
C GLN A 403 25.96 -1.72 -7.44
N LEU A 404 25.03 -1.68 -6.48
CA LEU A 404 23.60 -1.62 -6.77
C LEU A 404 23.23 -0.34 -7.52
N ALA A 405 23.71 0.83 -7.05
CA ALA A 405 23.46 2.09 -7.72
C ALA A 405 23.98 2.11 -9.17
N HIS A 406 25.17 1.53 -9.40
CA HIS A 406 25.72 1.34 -10.73
C HIS A 406 24.85 0.40 -11.59
N THR A 407 24.47 -0.76 -11.04
CA THR A 407 23.61 -1.75 -11.73
C THR A 407 22.29 -1.12 -12.19
N LEU A 408 21.63 -0.32 -11.34
CA LEU A 408 20.39 0.37 -11.69
C LEU A 408 20.61 1.41 -12.81
N ARG A 409 21.69 2.19 -12.75
CA ARG A 409 22.03 3.14 -13.83
C ARG A 409 22.24 2.44 -15.17
N THR A 410 23.02 1.38 -15.18
CA THR A 410 23.30 0.57 -16.39
C THR A 410 22.02 -0.08 -16.91
N THR A 411 21.11 -0.52 -16.03
CA THR A 411 19.82 -1.06 -16.46
C THR A 411 18.97 -0.03 -17.19
N VAL A 412 18.90 1.21 -16.69
CA VAL A 412 18.13 2.28 -17.35
C VAL A 412 18.69 2.58 -18.74
N SER A 413 20.01 2.65 -18.91
CA SER A 413 20.62 2.93 -20.21
C SER A 413 20.50 1.78 -21.20
N THR A 414 20.61 0.53 -20.74
CA THR A 414 20.59 -0.66 -21.61
C THR A 414 19.19 -1.20 -21.89
N ARG A 415 18.20 -0.90 -21.05
CA ARG A 415 16.83 -1.44 -21.13
C ARG A 415 15.76 -0.35 -21.10
N ALA A 416 16.07 0.83 -21.64
CA ALA A 416 15.16 1.96 -21.71
C ALA A 416 13.81 1.59 -22.34
N ASP A 417 13.81 0.84 -23.45
CA ASP A 417 12.60 0.45 -24.17
C ASP A 417 11.65 -0.39 -23.30
N GLN A 418 12.18 -1.25 -22.43
CA GLN A 418 11.36 -2.05 -21.52
C GLN A 418 10.71 -1.18 -20.45
N LEU A 419 11.39 -0.15 -19.94
CA LEU A 419 10.82 0.80 -18.99
C LEU A 419 9.73 1.64 -19.68
N ILE A 420 9.96 2.11 -20.89
CA ILE A 420 8.97 2.87 -21.67
C ILE A 420 7.73 2.01 -21.97
N ALA A 421 7.92 0.75 -22.35
CA ALA A 421 6.82 -0.20 -22.57
C ALA A 421 5.99 -0.47 -21.30
N ARG A 422 6.57 -0.27 -20.10
CA ARG A 422 5.88 -0.36 -18.81
C ARG A 422 5.12 0.93 -18.44
N GLY A 423 5.16 1.95 -19.30
CA GLY A 423 4.42 3.20 -19.15
C GLY A 423 5.20 4.34 -18.48
N TRP A 424 6.52 4.24 -18.38
CA TRP A 424 7.36 5.37 -17.98
C TRP A 424 7.50 6.39 -19.11
N ASP A 425 7.55 7.68 -18.76
CA ASP A 425 7.78 8.73 -19.75
C ASP A 425 9.16 8.58 -20.43
N ALA A 426 9.17 8.60 -21.76
CA ALA A 426 10.37 8.36 -22.54
C ALA A 426 11.46 9.41 -22.32
N GLN A 427 11.10 10.69 -22.13
CA GLN A 427 12.08 11.73 -21.87
C GLN A 427 12.73 11.53 -20.50
N PHE A 428 11.94 11.19 -19.48
CA PHE A 428 12.42 10.90 -18.12
C PHE A 428 13.40 9.71 -18.06
N VAL A 429 13.19 8.69 -18.91
CA VAL A 429 14.09 7.54 -19.05
C VAL A 429 15.37 7.94 -19.80
N HIS A 430 15.24 8.54 -20.99
CA HIS A 430 16.38 8.79 -21.88
C HIS A 430 17.29 9.93 -21.44
N ASN A 431 16.77 10.94 -20.74
CA ASN A 431 17.58 12.09 -20.31
C ASN A 431 18.46 11.81 -19.07
N GLY A 432 18.48 10.57 -18.57
CA GLY A 432 19.26 10.15 -17.41
C GLY A 432 18.62 10.47 -16.05
N SER A 433 17.53 11.24 -15.99
CA SER A 433 16.88 11.65 -14.73
C SER A 433 16.43 10.45 -13.91
N MET A 434 15.82 9.45 -14.55
CA MET A 434 15.40 8.23 -13.88
C MET A 434 16.59 7.48 -13.27
N ALA A 435 17.69 7.37 -14.01
CA ALA A 435 18.91 6.67 -13.59
C ALA A 435 19.59 7.39 -12.40
N ASP A 436 19.65 8.72 -12.45
CA ASP A 436 20.24 9.54 -11.40
C ASP A 436 19.40 9.56 -10.12
N LEU A 437 18.07 9.61 -10.25
CA LEU A 437 17.17 9.48 -9.10
C LEU A 437 17.28 8.11 -8.44
N ALA A 438 17.36 7.04 -9.23
CA ALA A 438 17.52 5.69 -8.71
C ALA A 438 18.84 5.51 -7.94
N ALA A 439 19.96 5.90 -8.57
CA ALA A 439 21.27 5.81 -7.94
C ALA A 439 21.39 6.73 -6.73
N GLY A 440 20.92 7.97 -6.84
CA GLY A 440 20.91 8.93 -5.74
C GLY A 440 20.12 8.43 -4.54
N ALA A 441 18.93 7.84 -4.78
CA ALA A 441 18.12 7.25 -3.72
C ALA A 441 18.82 6.08 -3.02
N VAL A 442 19.43 5.17 -3.79
CA VAL A 442 20.20 4.04 -3.22
C VAL A 442 21.39 4.54 -2.41
N LEU A 443 22.16 5.49 -2.93
CA LEU A 443 23.35 6.03 -2.28
C LEU A 443 23.01 6.84 -1.01
N ALA A 444 21.86 7.51 -0.97
CA ALA A 444 21.43 8.30 0.19
C ALA A 444 21.24 7.48 1.47
N GLY A 445 20.95 6.18 1.37
CA GLY A 445 20.82 5.27 2.53
C GLY A 445 19.64 5.54 3.46
N SER A 446 18.82 6.55 3.15
CA SER A 446 17.59 6.89 3.86
C SER A 446 16.74 7.83 3.01
N GLY A 447 15.43 7.85 3.26
CA GLY A 447 14.48 8.73 2.60
C GLY A 447 13.04 8.38 2.92
N ASN A 448 12.09 9.12 2.32
CA ASN A 448 10.65 8.94 2.55
C ASN A 448 9.80 9.18 1.29
N SER A 449 10.42 9.15 0.11
CA SER A 449 9.73 9.34 -1.17
C SER A 449 9.26 8.01 -1.75
N GLY A 450 7.95 7.82 -1.83
CA GLY A 450 7.36 6.66 -2.53
C GLY A 450 7.71 6.64 -4.02
N ASP A 451 7.92 7.81 -4.64
CA ASP A 451 8.32 7.89 -6.05
C ASP A 451 9.72 7.31 -6.29
N ALA A 452 10.66 7.60 -5.40
CA ALA A 452 12.01 7.04 -5.47
C ALA A 452 11.98 5.51 -5.30
N VAL A 453 11.16 5.01 -4.38
CA VAL A 453 10.97 3.57 -4.17
C VAL A 453 10.42 2.89 -5.43
N ARG A 454 9.43 3.53 -6.06
CA ARG A 454 8.81 3.02 -7.27
C ARG A 454 9.78 2.97 -8.45
N ILE A 455 10.61 4.01 -8.62
CA ILE A 455 11.66 4.05 -9.65
C ILE A 455 12.64 2.88 -9.44
N VAL A 456 13.22 2.75 -8.24
CA VAL A 456 14.24 1.73 -7.95
C VAL A 456 13.69 0.32 -8.12
N THR A 457 12.48 0.06 -7.61
CA THR A 457 11.86 -1.27 -7.69
C THR A 457 11.52 -1.66 -9.12
N ASP A 458 11.01 -0.74 -9.95
CA ASP A 458 10.66 -1.07 -11.33
C ASP A 458 11.89 -1.28 -12.23
N ILE A 459 12.98 -0.51 -12.01
CA ILE A 459 14.26 -0.75 -12.69
C ILE A 459 14.81 -2.12 -12.31
N ALA A 460 14.83 -2.45 -11.02
CA ALA A 460 15.30 -3.75 -10.53
C ALA A 460 14.47 -4.90 -11.11
N LYS A 461 13.16 -4.71 -11.22
CA LYS A 461 12.26 -5.67 -11.87
C LYS A 461 12.63 -5.89 -13.34
N VAL A 462 12.83 -4.84 -14.12
CA VAL A 462 13.33 -4.93 -15.50
C VAL A 462 14.70 -5.63 -15.57
N ARG A 463 15.60 -5.34 -14.63
CA ARG A 463 16.91 -6.01 -14.55
C ARG A 463 16.78 -7.52 -14.36
N CYS A 464 15.88 -7.96 -13.48
CA CYS A 464 15.73 -9.37 -13.12
C CYS A 464 14.86 -10.15 -14.12
N GLU A 465 13.84 -9.53 -14.71
CA GLU A 465 12.96 -10.18 -15.69
C GLU A 465 13.71 -10.63 -16.94
N SER A 466 14.72 -9.86 -17.40
CA SER A 466 15.51 -10.31 -18.56
C SER A 466 16.53 -11.41 -18.25
N ASP A 467 16.74 -11.74 -16.97
CA ASP A 467 17.49 -12.94 -16.57
C ASP A 467 16.56 -14.16 -16.41
N GLY A 468 15.29 -14.04 -16.81
CA GLY A 468 14.30 -15.10 -16.74
C GLY A 468 13.65 -15.27 -15.36
N LEU A 469 13.92 -14.37 -14.41
CA LEU A 469 13.36 -14.45 -13.06
C LEU A 469 11.92 -13.91 -13.04
N ALA A 470 10.95 -14.76 -12.70
CA ALA A 470 9.55 -14.35 -12.59
C ALA A 470 9.31 -13.50 -11.34
N VAL A 471 8.44 -12.49 -11.40
CA VAL A 471 8.14 -11.60 -10.25
C VAL A 471 7.66 -12.36 -9.01
N VAL A 472 7.01 -13.51 -9.19
CA VAL A 472 6.54 -14.37 -8.09
C VAL A 472 7.70 -14.89 -7.24
N SER A 473 8.89 -15.08 -7.84
CA SER A 473 10.08 -15.49 -7.10
C SER A 473 10.77 -14.32 -6.39
N PHE A 474 10.30 -13.08 -6.55
CA PHE A 474 10.90 -11.96 -5.84
C PHE A 474 10.57 -11.99 -4.36
N ASP A 475 9.60 -12.77 -3.86
CA ASP A 475 9.30 -12.80 -2.41
C ASP A 475 10.30 -13.61 -1.59
N GLU A 476 11.16 -14.41 -2.22
CA GLU A 476 12.19 -15.20 -1.55
C GLU A 476 13.56 -14.97 -2.19
N THR A 477 14.56 -14.77 -1.35
CA THR A 477 15.97 -14.79 -1.76
C THR A 477 16.76 -15.77 -0.89
N MET A 478 18.03 -15.97 -1.24
CA MET A 478 19.01 -16.70 -0.41
C MET A 478 20.20 -15.82 -0.03
N PHE A 479 20.20 -14.55 -0.45
CA PHE A 479 21.33 -13.64 -0.35
C PHE A 479 21.78 -13.42 1.10
N TRP A 480 20.83 -13.34 2.04
CA TRP A 480 21.15 -13.01 3.42
C TRP A 480 21.71 -14.21 4.20
N ARG A 481 21.29 -15.42 3.83
CA ARG A 481 21.72 -16.68 4.46
C ARG A 481 23.09 -17.18 3.99
N VAL A 482 23.60 -16.73 2.84
CA VAL A 482 24.93 -17.13 2.36
C VAL A 482 26.00 -16.27 3.04
N SER A 483 27.04 -16.92 3.57
CA SER A 483 28.20 -16.22 4.15
C SER A 483 28.90 -15.36 3.09
N PRO A 484 29.34 -14.12 3.42
CA PRO A 484 30.08 -13.26 2.48
C PRO A 484 31.32 -13.93 1.89
N SER A 485 32.01 -14.76 2.68
CA SER A 485 33.17 -15.55 2.25
C SER A 485 32.82 -16.67 1.26
N SER A 486 31.58 -17.19 1.28
CA SER A 486 31.11 -18.21 0.33
C SER A 486 30.57 -17.60 -0.96
N GLN A 487 30.14 -16.34 -0.96
CA GLN A 487 29.81 -15.59 -2.19
C GLN A 487 31.08 -15.33 -3.01
N LEU A 488 32.13 -14.81 -2.36
CA LEU A 488 33.44 -14.60 -2.99
C LEU A 488 34.07 -15.87 -3.58
N VAL A 489 33.90 -17.03 -2.92
CA VAL A 489 34.45 -18.30 -3.42
C VAL A 489 33.65 -18.87 -4.59
N LYS A 490 32.32 -18.69 -4.62
CA LYS A 490 31.48 -19.08 -5.76
C LYS A 490 31.73 -18.17 -6.97
N GLU A 491 31.86 -16.87 -6.74
CA GLU A 491 32.16 -15.88 -7.77
C GLU A 491 33.57 -16.12 -8.37
N GLN A 492 34.56 -16.45 -7.53
CA GLN A 492 35.91 -16.85 -8.00
C GLN A 492 35.94 -18.20 -8.74
N GLN A 493 35.06 -19.15 -8.40
CA GLN A 493 34.98 -20.44 -9.11
C GLN A 493 34.31 -20.30 -10.50
N GLU A 494 33.27 -19.47 -10.62
CA GLU A 494 32.66 -19.15 -11.91
C GLU A 494 33.61 -18.36 -12.84
N GLU A 495 34.49 -17.50 -12.29
CA GLU A 495 35.56 -16.84 -13.05
C GLU A 495 36.60 -17.83 -13.61
N VAL A 496 36.96 -18.88 -12.87
CA VAL A 496 37.96 -19.87 -13.34
C VAL A 496 37.40 -20.74 -14.47
N GLU A 497 36.10 -21.01 -14.47
CA GLU A 497 35.45 -21.74 -15.57
C GLU A 497 35.22 -20.87 -16.81
N GLN A 498 35.04 -19.55 -16.68
CA GLN A 498 34.85 -18.63 -17.82
C GLN A 498 36.14 -18.01 -18.37
N ARG A 499 37.28 -18.09 -17.67
CA ARG A 499 38.59 -17.62 -18.18
C ARG A 499 39.30 -18.58 -19.14
N GLY A 500 38.70 -19.72 -19.46
CA GLY A 500 39.11 -20.55 -20.59
C GLY A 500 38.68 -19.89 -21.91
N GLU A 501 39.59 -19.13 -22.50
CA GLU A 501 39.56 -18.52 -23.85
C GLU A 501 39.15 -17.03 -23.95
N GLY A 502 40.17 -16.15 -24.03
CA GLY A 502 40.08 -14.84 -24.71
C GLY A 502 40.23 -13.61 -23.81
N GLY A 503 41.45 -13.06 -23.74
CA GLY A 503 41.76 -11.89 -22.90
C GLY A 503 41.28 -10.53 -23.44
N GLY A 504 41.20 -9.56 -22.52
CA GLY A 504 41.04 -8.14 -22.83
C GLY A 504 40.64 -7.33 -21.60
N GLY A 505 41.55 -6.49 -21.08
CA GLY A 505 41.36 -5.75 -19.84
C GLY A 505 40.27 -4.69 -19.89
N GLY A 506 39.48 -4.65 -18.81
CA GLY A 506 38.63 -3.54 -18.39
C GLY A 506 38.28 -3.79 -16.93
N GLY A 507 38.48 -2.81 -16.05
CA GLY A 507 38.15 -2.91 -14.62
C GLY A 507 36.63 -2.95 -14.41
N GLY A 508 36.02 -4.08 -14.77
CA GLY A 508 34.61 -4.36 -14.54
C GLY A 508 34.42 -4.73 -13.08
N GLY A 509 33.69 -3.90 -12.32
CA GLY A 509 33.12 -4.37 -11.08
C GLY A 509 32.22 -5.56 -11.41
N GLU A 510 32.40 -6.67 -10.68
CA GLU A 510 31.56 -7.86 -10.81
C GLU A 510 30.08 -7.46 -10.86
N GLU A 511 29.28 -8.09 -11.72
CA GLU A 511 27.88 -7.73 -11.86
C GLU A 511 27.05 -8.41 -10.76
N LEU A 512 26.14 -7.68 -10.11
CA LEU A 512 25.28 -8.28 -9.08
C LEU A 512 24.36 -9.33 -9.70
N SER A 513 24.31 -10.52 -9.10
CA SER A 513 23.30 -11.52 -9.46
C SER A 513 21.88 -10.97 -9.26
N SER A 514 20.92 -11.45 -10.07
CA SER A 514 19.52 -11.05 -9.95
C SER A 514 18.95 -11.23 -8.53
N MET A 515 19.31 -12.32 -7.84
CA MET A 515 18.89 -12.55 -6.45
C MET A 515 19.49 -11.55 -5.47
N ALA A 516 20.75 -11.14 -5.67
CA ALA A 516 21.36 -10.09 -4.86
C ALA A 516 20.67 -8.73 -5.11
N VAL A 517 20.35 -8.40 -6.37
CA VAL A 517 19.59 -7.19 -6.70
C VAL A 517 18.23 -7.18 -6.01
N VAL A 518 17.46 -8.26 -6.10
CA VAL A 518 16.16 -8.39 -5.41
C VAL A 518 16.32 -8.20 -3.89
N ALA A 519 17.28 -8.89 -3.28
CA ALA A 519 17.51 -8.85 -1.84
C ALA A 519 17.88 -7.44 -1.34
N LEU A 520 18.81 -6.78 -2.04
CA LEU A 520 19.26 -5.43 -1.69
C LEU A 520 18.16 -4.39 -1.94
N VAL A 521 17.35 -4.55 -2.99
CA VAL A 521 16.23 -3.63 -3.28
C VAL A 521 15.10 -3.79 -2.26
N LYS A 522 14.78 -5.00 -1.80
CA LYS A 522 13.86 -5.19 -0.66
C LYS A 522 14.35 -4.48 0.60
N PHE A 523 15.65 -4.56 0.89
CA PHE A 523 16.23 -3.84 2.01
C PHE A 523 16.20 -2.32 1.81
N PHE A 524 16.45 -1.84 0.61
CA PHE A 524 16.26 -0.43 0.26
C PHE A 524 14.80 0.02 0.49
N VAL A 525 13.81 -0.77 0.09
CA VAL A 525 12.39 -0.48 0.40
C VAL A 525 12.19 -0.39 1.91
N LEU A 526 12.77 -1.30 2.69
CA LEU A 526 12.72 -1.26 4.15
C LEU A 526 13.34 0.03 4.73
N GLU A 527 14.48 0.50 4.19
CA GLU A 527 15.12 1.76 4.59
C GLU A 527 14.21 2.97 4.38
N TRP A 528 13.50 2.98 3.25
CA TRP A 528 12.58 4.05 2.83
C TRP A 528 11.15 3.88 3.35
N SER A 529 10.89 2.80 4.08
CA SER A 529 9.60 2.55 4.71
C SER A 529 9.36 3.48 5.87
N VAL A 530 8.11 3.90 6.00
CA VAL A 530 7.67 4.86 7.01
C VAL A 530 6.94 4.13 8.12
N GLU A 531 7.20 4.58 9.33
CA GLU A 531 6.48 4.12 10.48
C GLU A 531 5.02 4.58 10.42
N LEU A 532 4.09 3.64 10.60
CA LEU A 532 2.71 3.96 10.89
C LEU A 532 2.41 3.50 12.31
N ASP A 533 2.17 4.48 13.17
CA ASP A 533 1.83 4.20 14.55
C ASP A 533 0.41 3.65 14.61
N TYR A 534 0.33 2.32 14.64
CA TYR A 534 -0.93 1.62 14.74
C TYR A 534 -1.62 1.90 16.07
N GLN A 535 -0.90 2.32 17.14
CA GLN A 535 -1.45 2.66 18.46
C GLN A 535 -2.51 3.75 18.43
N MET A 536 -2.59 4.53 17.34
CA MET A 536 -3.74 5.38 17.05
C MET A 536 -5.08 4.63 17.30
N TYR A 537 -5.17 3.32 17.04
CA TYR A 537 -6.38 2.54 17.35
C TYR A 537 -6.78 2.46 18.84
N HIS A 538 -5.80 2.53 19.76
CA HIS A 538 -5.97 2.57 21.21
C HIS A 538 -6.12 4.00 21.71
N ASP A 539 -5.38 4.92 21.13
CA ASP A 539 -5.37 6.34 21.51
C ASP A 539 -6.69 6.99 21.13
N LEU A 540 -7.26 6.62 19.98
CA LEU A 540 -8.54 7.13 19.48
C LEU A 540 -9.62 7.05 20.59
N PRO A 541 -9.85 5.92 21.29
CA PRO A 541 -10.75 5.89 22.45
C PRO A 541 -10.17 6.52 23.73
N LEU A 542 -8.91 6.27 24.09
CA LEU A 542 -8.36 6.62 25.41
C LEU A 542 -8.10 8.12 25.57
N GLU A 543 -7.62 8.81 24.53
CA GLU A 543 -7.37 10.25 24.53
C GLU A 543 -8.66 11.09 24.63
N LEU A 544 -9.82 10.51 24.33
CA LEU A 544 -11.12 11.18 24.46
C LEU A 544 -11.75 11.03 25.85
N TYR A 545 -11.42 9.97 26.59
CA TYR A 545 -11.97 9.71 27.93
C TYR A 545 -11.08 10.25 29.06
N LEU A 546 -9.77 10.42 28.81
CA LEU A 546 -8.78 10.78 29.84
C LEU A 546 -7.98 12.05 29.49
N GLY A 547 -8.38 12.78 28.44
CA GLY A 547 -7.78 14.05 28.05
C GLY A 547 -8.03 15.17 29.06
#